data_AF-A0A7C7ZGC8-F1
#
_entry.id   AF-A0A7C7ZGC8-F1
#
_cell.length_a   1.000
_cell.length_b   1.000
_cell.length_c   1.000
_cell.angle_alpha   90.00
_cell.angle_beta   90.00
_cell.angle_gamma   90.00
#
_symmetry.space_group_name_H-M   'P 1'
#
loop_
_entity.id
_entity.type
_entity.pdbx_description
1 polymer ?
#
loop_
_entity_poly.entity_id
_entity_poly.type
_entity_poly.pdbx_seq_one_letter_code
_entity_poly.pdbx_strand_id
1 'polypeptide(L)'
;MDWARAHDEHDPQRYDALSSFMLLAMVSHCGMLIGRDVELGRMAATVLLPAYVLSAVVGLSARSMRPYCLALSLAMTTWWLVLAWPHFANHLFLEWSVLLFLVLSQRDPELGMKAARWMIVIVLFHSGLQKMVMGQYFNGAFLAFNTATIQNFSDFMGLVLSGDEFARIREMAGKPGTGPYAVSDPLFVVMSNLVWIGEMSLGPLLLFKKTRKFAVAAAIALIVSIELGARELIFGCLFGALLAGFYPRKNALAIWPVLAGIQLLAMFAFHLFPQLRLN
;
A
#
# COMPACT_ATOMS: atom_id res chain seq x y z
N MET A 1 -26.03 5.62 9.05
CA MET A 1 -25.13 6.37 8.15
C MET A 1 -25.50 6.01 6.72
N ASP A 2 -26.05 6.96 5.95
CA ASP A 2 -26.58 6.71 4.62
C ASP A 2 -25.47 6.74 3.55
N TRP A 3 -24.93 5.56 3.21
CA TRP A 3 -23.91 5.42 2.16
C TRP A 3 -24.44 5.71 0.75
N ALA A 4 -25.75 5.77 0.55
CA ALA A 4 -26.36 6.06 -0.74
C ALA A 4 -26.38 7.57 -1.05
N ARG A 5 -26.50 8.43 -0.03
CA ARG A 5 -26.48 9.90 -0.15
C ARG A 5 -25.12 10.56 0.15
N ALA A 6 -24.18 9.85 0.78
CA ALA A 6 -22.91 10.45 1.26
C ALA A 6 -21.83 10.69 0.18
N HIS A 7 -22.18 10.53 -1.09
CA HIS A 7 -21.27 10.67 -2.22
C HIS A 7 -21.83 11.69 -3.20
N ASP A 8 -21.85 12.96 -2.80
CA ASP A 8 -21.77 14.04 -3.79
C ASP A 8 -20.50 13.79 -4.59
N GLU A 9 -20.66 13.51 -5.89
CA GLU A 9 -19.55 13.14 -6.78
C GLU A 9 -18.59 14.31 -6.98
N HIS A 10 -19.05 15.54 -6.72
CA HIS A 10 -18.28 16.77 -6.80
C HIS A 10 -17.87 17.27 -5.40
N ASP A 11 -16.72 16.79 -4.92
CA ASP A 11 -16.21 17.17 -3.59
C ASP A 11 -14.73 17.58 -3.64
N PRO A 12 -14.44 18.87 -3.93
CA PRO A 12 -13.07 19.37 -4.05
C PRO A 12 -12.26 19.20 -2.76
N GLN A 13 -12.91 19.09 -1.59
CA GLN A 13 -12.20 18.89 -0.32
C GLN A 13 -11.54 17.51 -0.23
N ARG A 14 -12.12 16.47 -0.82
CA ARG A 14 -11.50 15.14 -0.85
C ARG A 14 -10.23 15.15 -1.67
N TYR A 15 -10.28 15.80 -2.81
CA TYR A 15 -9.14 15.96 -3.68
C TYR A 15 -7.99 16.71 -3.00
N ASP A 16 -8.32 17.81 -2.31
CA ASP A 16 -7.35 18.56 -1.52
C ASP A 16 -6.75 17.72 -0.40
N ALA A 17 -7.57 16.97 0.34
CA ALA A 17 -7.10 16.14 1.44
C ALA A 17 -6.21 14.98 0.95
N LEU A 18 -6.57 14.32 -0.16
CA LEU A 18 -5.71 13.31 -0.78
C LEU A 18 -4.41 13.94 -1.29
N SER A 19 -4.45 15.14 -1.87
CA SER A 19 -3.26 15.87 -2.29
C SER A 19 -2.33 16.18 -1.12
N SER A 20 -2.87 16.66 0.00
CA SER A 20 -2.13 16.89 1.23
C SER A 20 -1.55 15.59 1.80
N PHE A 21 -2.32 14.51 1.80
CA PHE A 21 -1.83 13.18 2.18
C PHE A 21 -0.64 12.76 1.32
N MET A 22 -0.75 12.85 -0.01
CA MET A 22 0.31 12.42 -0.92
C MET A 22 1.61 13.22 -0.72
N LEU A 23 1.52 14.54 -0.50
CA LEU A 23 2.71 15.36 -0.20
C LEU A 23 3.44 14.88 1.07
N LEU A 24 2.70 14.52 2.12
CA LEU A 24 3.28 13.97 3.36
C LEU A 24 3.76 12.52 3.21
N ALA A 25 3.06 11.73 2.41
CA ALA A 25 3.42 10.34 2.16
C ALA A 25 4.78 10.25 1.47
N MET A 26 5.08 11.16 0.53
CA MET A 26 6.37 11.15 -0.17
C MET A 26 7.54 11.47 0.77
N VAL A 27 7.34 12.35 1.76
CA VAL A 27 8.34 12.59 2.82
C VAL A 27 8.60 11.30 3.59
N SER A 28 7.53 10.64 4.03
CA SER A 28 7.61 9.43 4.85
C SER A 28 8.28 8.27 4.11
N HIS A 29 7.91 8.06 2.84
CA HIS A 29 8.51 7.04 1.99
C HIS A 29 10.01 7.32 1.81
N CYS A 30 10.37 8.54 1.39
CA CYS A 30 11.76 8.91 1.17
C CYS A 30 12.60 8.72 2.45
N GLY A 31 12.05 9.06 3.61
CA GLY A 31 12.72 8.84 4.89
C GLY A 31 13.04 7.36 5.16
N MET A 32 12.11 6.44 4.90
CA MET A 32 12.37 5.01 5.14
C MET A 32 13.48 4.44 4.26
N LEU A 33 13.75 5.05 3.10
CA LEU A 33 14.80 4.62 2.17
C LEU A 33 16.21 5.00 2.61
N ILE A 34 16.37 6.01 3.47
CA ILE A 34 17.68 6.51 3.96
C ILE A 34 18.48 5.41 4.68
N GLY A 35 17.81 4.34 5.13
CA GLY A 35 18.41 3.25 5.87
C GLY A 35 18.77 1.97 5.11
N ARG A 36 18.43 1.85 3.82
CA ARG A 36 18.48 0.55 3.10
C ARG A 36 19.69 0.35 2.20
N ASP A 37 20.25 1.41 1.63
CA ASP A 37 21.38 1.37 0.71
C ASP A 37 22.32 2.57 0.94
N VAL A 38 23.64 2.38 0.84
CA VAL A 38 24.61 3.42 1.21
C VAL A 38 24.64 4.58 0.20
N GLU A 39 24.51 4.31 -1.10
CA GLU A 39 24.57 5.33 -2.14
C GLU A 39 23.19 5.93 -2.42
N LEU A 40 22.19 5.07 -2.62
CA LEU A 40 20.80 5.49 -2.83
C LEU A 40 20.23 6.15 -1.57
N GLY A 41 20.60 5.67 -0.37
CA GLY A 41 20.21 6.29 0.89
C GLY A 41 20.83 7.67 1.10
N ARG A 42 22.10 7.88 0.66
CA ARG A 42 22.72 9.21 0.67
C ARG A 42 21.99 10.16 -0.27
N MET A 43 21.72 9.75 -1.51
CA MET A 43 20.97 10.57 -2.46
C MET A 43 19.56 10.89 -1.95
N ALA A 44 18.88 9.90 -1.36
CA ALA A 44 17.58 10.08 -0.73
C ALA A 44 17.66 11.12 0.41
N ALA A 45 18.68 11.06 1.26
CA ALA A 45 18.86 11.97 2.38
C ALA A 45 19.25 13.40 1.97
N THR A 46 20.08 13.56 0.95
CA THR A 46 20.68 14.87 0.61
C THR A 46 19.88 15.64 -0.45
N VAL A 47 19.17 14.94 -1.35
CA VAL A 47 18.46 15.56 -2.46
C VAL A 47 16.95 15.38 -2.31
N LEU A 48 16.48 14.13 -2.25
CA LEU A 48 15.05 13.83 -2.36
C LEU A 48 14.28 14.22 -1.11
N LEU A 49 14.76 13.87 0.09
CA LEU A 49 14.07 14.17 1.34
C LEU A 49 13.92 15.69 1.54
N PRO A 50 14.97 16.53 1.41
CA PRO A 50 14.79 17.99 1.52
C PRO A 50 13.80 18.53 0.50
N ALA A 51 13.81 18.02 -0.72
CA ALA A 51 12.91 18.47 -1.76
C ALA A 51 11.45 18.03 -1.52
N TYR A 52 11.21 16.80 -1.03
CA TYR A 52 9.88 16.36 -0.59
C TYR A 52 9.39 17.13 0.63
N VAL A 53 10.26 17.40 1.61
CA VAL A 53 9.91 18.20 2.80
C VAL A 53 9.54 19.62 2.38
N LEU A 54 10.35 20.26 1.54
CA LEU A 54 10.06 21.60 1.04
C LEU A 54 8.75 21.62 0.24
N SER A 55 8.55 20.64 -0.65
CA SER A 55 7.32 20.46 -1.42
C SER A 55 6.10 20.31 -0.51
N ALA A 56 6.19 19.50 0.55
CA ALA A 56 5.12 19.31 1.51
C ALA A 56 4.85 20.59 2.32
N VAL A 57 5.87 21.22 2.88
CA VAL A 57 5.73 22.46 3.67
C VAL A 57 5.09 23.55 2.81
N VAL A 58 5.60 23.80 1.60
CA VAL A 58 5.07 24.83 0.70
C VAL A 58 3.65 24.48 0.22
N GLY A 59 3.39 23.24 -0.22
CA GLY A 59 2.09 22.82 -0.74
C GLY A 59 0.98 22.72 0.30
N LEU A 60 1.34 22.54 1.57
CA LEU A 60 0.42 22.59 2.71
C LEU A 60 0.17 24.02 3.18
N SER A 61 1.21 24.87 3.18
CA SER A 61 1.12 26.26 3.67
C SER A 61 0.48 27.21 2.65
N ALA A 62 0.71 26.98 1.35
CA ALA A 62 0.23 27.82 0.27
C ALA A 62 -0.58 26.99 -0.74
N ARG A 63 -1.92 27.04 -0.62
CA ARG A 63 -2.82 26.24 -1.47
C ARG A 63 -2.67 26.52 -2.98
N SER A 64 -2.31 27.76 -3.36
CA SER A 64 -2.00 28.13 -4.75
C SER A 64 -0.74 27.45 -5.29
N MET A 65 0.21 27.08 -4.41
CA MET A 65 1.45 26.41 -4.80
C MET A 65 1.31 24.89 -4.89
N ARG A 66 0.25 24.33 -4.30
CA ARG A 66 0.01 22.87 -4.24
C ARG A 66 0.12 22.15 -5.59
N PRO A 67 -0.44 22.66 -6.72
CA PRO A 67 -0.30 21.98 -8.00
C PRO A 67 1.17 21.82 -8.43
N TYR A 68 2.00 22.84 -8.19
CA TYR A 68 3.42 22.82 -8.50
C TYR A 68 4.19 21.88 -7.57
N CYS A 69 3.85 21.84 -6.28
CA CYS A 69 4.41 20.89 -5.32
C CYS A 69 4.07 19.44 -5.69
N LEU A 70 2.85 19.16 -6.14
CA LEU A 70 2.46 17.84 -6.64
C LEU A 70 3.26 17.47 -7.90
N ALA A 71 3.42 18.41 -8.85
CA ALA A 71 4.20 18.19 -10.06
C ALA A 71 5.69 17.93 -9.76
N LEU A 72 6.27 18.67 -8.82
CA LEU A 72 7.62 18.44 -8.34
C LEU A 72 7.75 17.06 -7.69
N SER A 73 6.80 16.68 -6.83
CA SER A 73 6.78 15.37 -6.18
C SER A 73 6.67 14.24 -7.20
N LEU A 74 5.84 14.40 -8.24
CA LEU A 74 5.74 13.47 -9.37
C LEU A 74 7.06 13.36 -10.14
N ALA A 75 7.71 14.48 -10.45
CA ALA A 75 8.99 14.48 -11.18
C ALA A 75 10.09 13.76 -10.37
N MET A 76 10.18 14.01 -9.07
CA MET A 76 11.13 13.34 -8.18
C MET A 76 10.83 11.84 -8.06
N THR A 77 9.55 11.46 -7.93
CA THR A 77 9.14 10.05 -7.88
C THR A 77 9.44 9.34 -9.20
N THR A 78 9.24 10.03 -10.33
CA THR A 78 9.58 9.52 -11.67
C THR A 78 11.08 9.29 -11.80
N TRP A 79 11.89 10.25 -11.38
CA TRP A 79 13.35 10.10 -11.37
C TRP A 79 13.78 8.90 -10.51
N TRP A 80 13.19 8.76 -9.33
CA TRP A 80 13.48 7.63 -8.46
C TRP A 80 13.08 6.27 -9.08
N LEU A 81 11.91 6.18 -9.72
CA LEU A 81 11.49 4.97 -10.46
C LEU A 81 12.48 4.60 -11.57
N VAL A 82 13.01 5.59 -12.30
CA VAL A 82 14.01 5.35 -13.35
C VAL A 82 15.32 4.81 -12.77
N LEU A 83 15.78 5.38 -11.64
CA LEU A 83 17.02 4.92 -11.00
C LEU A 83 16.89 3.55 -10.34
N ALA A 84 15.73 3.26 -9.75
CA ALA A 84 15.46 1.99 -9.10
C ALA A 84 15.08 0.88 -10.09
N TRP A 85 14.90 1.18 -11.38
CA TRP A 85 14.50 0.20 -12.39
C TRP A 85 15.56 -0.92 -12.55
N PRO A 86 15.16 -2.21 -12.64
CA PRO A 86 13.81 -2.77 -12.60
C PRO A 86 13.33 -3.17 -11.18
N HIS A 87 14.07 -2.80 -10.13
CA HIS A 87 13.90 -3.24 -8.75
C HIS A 87 13.18 -2.20 -7.88
N PHE A 88 11.99 -1.74 -8.30
CA PHE A 88 11.16 -0.85 -7.50
C PHE A 88 9.99 -1.60 -6.85
N ALA A 89 9.58 -1.15 -5.66
CA ALA A 89 8.42 -1.71 -4.99
C ALA A 89 7.12 -1.31 -5.71
N ASN A 90 6.16 -2.23 -5.81
CA ASN A 90 4.88 -1.99 -6.49
C ASN A 90 4.12 -0.78 -5.92
N HIS A 91 4.24 -0.53 -4.62
CA HIS A 91 3.56 0.59 -3.97
C HIS A 91 4.12 1.95 -4.40
N LEU A 92 5.40 2.05 -4.78
CA LEU A 92 5.96 3.28 -5.34
C LEU A 92 5.34 3.63 -6.70
N PHE A 93 5.06 2.63 -7.53
CA PHE A 93 4.34 2.83 -8.80
C PHE A 93 2.89 3.28 -8.57
N LEU A 94 2.25 2.77 -7.52
CA LEU A 94 0.93 3.22 -7.09
C LEU A 94 0.96 4.70 -6.64
N GLU A 95 1.93 5.09 -5.83
CA GLU A 95 2.13 6.49 -5.41
C GLU A 95 2.33 7.41 -6.61
N TRP A 96 3.22 7.02 -7.53
CA TRP A 96 3.47 7.73 -8.77
C TRP A 96 2.19 7.91 -9.59
N SER A 97 1.39 6.84 -9.74
CA SER A 97 0.14 6.88 -10.49
C SER A 97 -0.88 7.84 -9.87
N VAL A 98 -0.99 7.84 -8.54
CA VAL A 98 -1.88 8.76 -7.82
C VAL A 98 -1.40 10.20 -7.97
N LEU A 99 -0.10 10.47 -7.83
CA LEU A 99 0.47 11.79 -8.09
C LEU A 99 0.21 12.24 -9.52
N LEU A 100 0.35 11.36 -10.52
CA LEU A 100 0.06 11.66 -11.91
C LEU A 100 -1.40 12.08 -12.09
N PHE A 101 -2.36 11.33 -11.53
CA PHE A 101 -3.76 11.71 -11.62
C PHE A 101 -4.02 13.06 -10.98
N LEU A 102 -3.49 13.31 -9.78
CA LEU A 102 -3.62 14.60 -9.13
C LEU A 102 -2.97 15.72 -9.96
N VAL A 103 -1.83 15.51 -10.62
CA VAL A 103 -1.22 16.55 -11.46
C VAL A 103 -2.06 16.83 -12.72
N LEU A 104 -2.56 15.79 -13.38
CA LEU A 104 -3.31 15.94 -14.63
C LEU A 104 -4.73 16.48 -14.42
N SER A 105 -5.35 16.19 -13.28
CA SER A 105 -6.74 16.52 -13.00
C SER A 105 -6.93 17.81 -12.20
N GLN A 106 -5.96 18.72 -12.19
CA GLN A 106 -6.07 19.98 -11.43
C GLN A 106 -7.29 20.82 -11.83
N ARG A 107 -7.69 20.75 -13.11
CA ARG A 107 -8.88 21.43 -13.63
C ARG A 107 -10.18 20.64 -13.46
N ASP A 108 -10.07 19.34 -13.16
CA ASP A 108 -11.19 18.44 -12.92
C ASP A 108 -10.89 17.53 -11.71
N PRO A 109 -11.00 18.05 -10.48
CA PRO A 109 -10.71 17.30 -9.25
C PRO A 109 -11.55 16.02 -9.10
N GLU A 110 -12.74 16.01 -9.69
CA GLU A 110 -13.63 14.86 -9.67
C GLU A 110 -13.05 13.70 -10.49
N LEU A 111 -12.55 13.98 -11.70
CA LEU A 111 -11.86 12.98 -12.51
C LEU A 111 -10.64 12.40 -11.78
N GLY A 112 -9.86 13.25 -11.08
CA GLY A 112 -8.73 12.80 -10.27
C GLY A 112 -9.12 11.82 -9.17
N MET A 113 -10.19 12.13 -8.43
CA MET A 113 -10.71 11.23 -7.41
C MET A 113 -11.29 9.94 -7.99
N LYS A 114 -11.96 10.01 -9.14
CA LYS A 114 -12.45 8.82 -9.86
C LYS A 114 -11.29 7.95 -10.30
N ALA A 115 -10.23 8.53 -10.86
CA ALA A 115 -9.03 7.80 -11.28
C ALA A 115 -8.32 7.14 -10.08
N ALA A 116 -8.12 7.85 -8.97
CA ALA A 116 -7.54 7.31 -7.74
C ALA A 116 -8.34 6.12 -7.17
N ARG A 117 -9.68 6.22 -7.18
CA ARG A 117 -10.57 5.11 -6.77
C ARG A 117 -10.44 3.91 -7.70
N TRP A 118 -10.45 4.13 -9.01
CA TRP A 118 -10.27 3.08 -10.00
C TRP A 118 -8.91 2.39 -9.89
N MET A 119 -7.87 3.12 -9.52
CA MET A 119 -6.54 2.55 -9.33
C MET A 119 -6.54 1.45 -8.26
N ILE A 120 -7.24 1.61 -7.13
CA ILE A 120 -7.38 0.53 -6.14
C ILE A 120 -8.07 -0.68 -6.75
N VAL A 121 -9.16 -0.45 -7.49
CA VAL A 121 -9.94 -1.53 -8.10
C VAL A 121 -9.07 -2.33 -9.05
N ILE A 122 -8.27 -1.65 -9.87
CA ILE A 122 -7.31 -2.26 -10.79
C ILE A 122 -6.24 -3.03 -10.02
N VAL A 123 -5.63 -2.42 -9.01
CA VAL A 123 -4.56 -3.05 -8.21
C VAL A 123 -5.06 -4.33 -7.54
N LEU A 124 -6.21 -4.29 -6.86
CA LEU A 124 -6.82 -5.48 -6.24
C LEU A 124 -7.13 -6.55 -7.27
N PHE A 125 -7.83 -6.18 -8.34
CA PHE A 125 -8.25 -7.16 -9.33
C PHE A 125 -7.04 -7.81 -10.02
N HIS A 126 -6.07 -6.99 -10.43
CA HIS A 126 -4.85 -7.47 -11.08
C HIS A 126 -3.98 -8.29 -10.14
N SER A 127 -3.80 -7.89 -8.87
CA SER A 127 -2.99 -8.64 -7.91
C SER A 127 -3.59 -10.02 -7.64
N GLY A 128 -4.91 -10.12 -7.53
CA GLY A 128 -5.60 -11.40 -7.38
C GLY A 128 -5.57 -12.25 -8.64
N LEU A 129 -5.78 -11.64 -9.82
CA LEU A 129 -5.70 -12.33 -11.10
C LEU A 129 -4.30 -12.91 -11.33
N GLN A 130 -3.25 -12.14 -11.04
CA GLN A 130 -1.88 -12.60 -11.12
C GLN A 130 -1.65 -13.83 -10.23
N LYS A 131 -2.13 -13.80 -8.98
CA LYS A 131 -2.00 -14.94 -8.04
C LYS A 131 -2.75 -16.18 -8.54
N MET A 132 -3.94 -16.00 -9.09
CA MET A 132 -4.74 -17.07 -9.69
C MET A 132 -4.00 -17.69 -10.88
N VAL A 133 -3.51 -16.88 -11.82
CA VAL A 133 -2.80 -17.34 -13.02
C VAL A 133 -1.50 -18.07 -12.67
N MET A 134 -0.76 -17.58 -11.67
CA MET A 134 0.48 -18.22 -11.23
C MET A 134 0.26 -19.52 -10.47
N GLY A 135 -0.95 -19.78 -9.97
CA GLY A 135 -1.35 -21.05 -9.33
C GLY A 135 -0.71 -21.37 -7.98
N GLN A 136 0.30 -20.60 -7.55
CA GLN A 136 1.08 -20.85 -6.32
C GLN A 136 0.26 -20.69 -5.02
N TYR A 137 -0.96 -20.15 -5.10
CA TYR A 137 -1.87 -20.02 -3.96
C TYR A 137 -2.83 -21.22 -3.82
N PHE A 138 -3.02 -22.03 -4.86
CA PHE A 138 -4.03 -23.10 -4.84
C PHE A 138 -3.75 -24.16 -3.78
N ASN A 139 -2.48 -24.45 -3.54
CA ASN A 139 -2.00 -25.40 -2.53
C ASN A 139 -1.19 -24.71 -1.42
N GLY A 140 -1.33 -23.39 -1.25
CA GLY A 140 -0.61 -22.65 -0.21
C GLY A 140 0.88 -22.41 -0.46
N ALA A 141 1.43 -22.82 -1.60
CA ALA A 141 2.88 -22.80 -1.83
C ALA A 141 3.53 -21.42 -1.69
N PHE A 142 2.87 -20.34 -2.15
CA PHE A 142 3.41 -18.98 -1.99
C PHE A 142 3.50 -18.55 -0.53
N LEU A 143 2.44 -18.79 0.26
CA LEU A 143 2.43 -18.42 1.68
C LEU A 143 3.40 -19.29 2.49
N ALA A 144 3.52 -20.57 2.16
CA ALA A 144 4.48 -21.48 2.77
C ALA A 144 5.93 -21.08 2.46
N PHE A 145 6.23 -20.69 1.21
CA PHE A 145 7.55 -20.16 0.86
C PHE A 145 7.89 -18.91 1.69
N ASN A 146 6.97 -17.96 1.83
CA ASN A 146 7.20 -16.77 2.67
C ASN A 146 7.32 -17.13 4.15
N THR A 147 6.56 -18.11 4.65
CA THR A 147 6.68 -18.64 6.02
C THR A 147 8.07 -19.24 6.27
N ALA A 148 8.62 -19.94 5.28
CA ALA A 148 9.96 -20.52 5.37
C ALA A 148 11.05 -19.45 5.35
N THR A 149 10.90 -18.42 4.52
CA THR A 149 11.99 -17.48 4.18
C THR A 149 11.96 -16.15 4.92
N ILE A 150 10.79 -15.71 5.42
CA ILE A 150 10.59 -14.41 6.06
C ILE A 150 10.16 -14.62 7.51
N GLN A 151 10.96 -14.17 8.47
CA GLN A 151 10.71 -14.41 9.90
C GLN A 151 9.37 -13.83 10.37
N ASN A 152 9.04 -12.60 9.98
CA ASN A 152 7.78 -11.97 10.38
C ASN A 152 6.55 -12.75 9.87
N PHE A 153 6.65 -13.27 8.65
CA PHE A 153 5.62 -14.11 8.06
C PHE A 153 5.51 -15.45 8.79
N SER A 154 6.66 -16.02 9.18
CA SER A 154 6.75 -17.21 10.00
C SER A 154 6.05 -17.06 11.34
N ASP A 155 6.29 -15.97 12.06
CA ASP A 155 5.70 -15.73 13.39
C ASP A 155 4.17 -15.65 13.30
N PHE A 156 3.65 -15.00 12.27
CA PHE A 156 2.21 -14.87 12.06
C PHE A 156 1.57 -16.17 11.57
N MET A 157 2.17 -16.85 10.59
CA MET A 157 1.65 -18.11 10.02
C MET A 157 1.79 -19.30 10.97
N GLY A 158 2.73 -19.25 11.93
CA GLY A 158 2.86 -20.26 12.99
C GLY A 158 1.65 -20.33 13.92
N LEU A 159 0.78 -19.31 13.95
CA LEU A 159 -0.49 -19.32 14.67
C LEU A 159 -1.60 -20.10 13.94
N VAL A 160 -1.41 -20.37 12.65
CA VAL A 160 -2.42 -20.97 11.76
C VAL A 160 -2.05 -22.40 11.39
N LEU A 161 -0.76 -22.65 11.13
CA LEU A 161 -0.26 -23.96 10.73
C LEU A 161 -0.23 -24.92 11.92
N SER A 162 -0.53 -26.20 11.64
CA SER A 162 -0.18 -27.28 12.57
C SER A 162 1.33 -27.34 12.83
N GLY A 163 1.73 -27.78 14.03
CA GLY A 163 3.14 -27.79 14.46
C GLY A 163 4.05 -28.60 13.52
N ASP A 164 3.59 -29.78 13.06
CA ASP A 164 4.34 -30.66 12.17
C ASP A 164 4.54 -30.02 10.78
N GLU A 165 3.49 -29.42 10.23
CA GLU A 165 3.54 -28.77 8.92
C GLU A 165 4.39 -27.50 8.96
N PHE A 166 4.31 -26.73 10.06
CA PHE A 166 5.17 -25.58 10.31
C PHE A 166 6.65 -25.98 10.38
N ALA A 167 6.98 -27.02 11.15
CA ALA A 167 8.35 -27.53 11.24
C ALA A 167 8.89 -27.97 9.87
N ARG A 168 8.11 -28.74 9.11
CA ARG A 168 8.46 -29.18 7.75
C ARG A 168 8.75 -27.99 6.83
N ILE A 169 7.89 -26.98 6.82
CA ILE A 169 8.07 -25.79 5.97
C ILE A 169 9.35 -25.04 6.36
N ARG A 170 9.64 -24.90 7.66
CA ARG A 170 10.86 -24.23 8.15
C ARG A 170 12.13 -24.97 7.78
N GLU A 171 12.13 -26.30 7.82
CA GLU A 171 13.27 -27.11 7.40
C GLU A 171 13.61 -26.98 5.91
N MET A 172 12.63 -26.58 5.08
CA MET A 172 12.84 -26.34 3.66
C MET A 172 13.47 -24.98 3.37
N ALA A 173 13.62 -24.08 4.34
CA ALA A 173 14.14 -22.73 4.10
C ALA A 173 15.60 -22.75 3.58
N GLY A 174 15.86 -22.02 2.49
CA GLY A 174 17.22 -21.72 2.00
C GLY A 174 18.00 -22.90 1.38
N LYS A 175 17.36 -24.06 1.16
CA LYS A 175 18.00 -25.23 0.58
C LYS A 175 17.80 -25.27 -0.94
N PRO A 176 18.87 -25.32 -1.76
CA PRO A 176 18.72 -25.46 -3.20
C PRO A 176 17.94 -26.72 -3.57
N GLY A 177 16.97 -26.58 -4.47
CA GLY A 177 16.14 -27.70 -4.94
C GLY A 177 15.00 -28.10 -4.00
N THR A 178 14.80 -27.43 -2.86
CA THR A 178 13.60 -27.69 -2.04
C THR A 178 12.35 -27.09 -2.65
N GLY A 179 11.30 -27.90 -2.68
CA GLY A 179 10.00 -27.59 -3.25
C GLY A 179 9.37 -28.85 -3.85
N PRO A 180 8.10 -28.79 -4.25
CA PRO A 180 7.19 -27.66 -4.10
C PRO A 180 6.82 -27.41 -2.62
N TYR A 181 6.60 -26.14 -2.23
CA TYR A 181 6.14 -25.76 -0.89
C TYR A 181 4.64 -26.06 -0.66
N ALA A 182 4.10 -27.11 -1.30
CA ALA A 182 2.70 -27.47 -1.17
C ALA A 182 2.35 -27.78 0.29
N VAL A 183 1.16 -27.34 0.71
CA VAL A 183 0.63 -27.51 2.07
C VAL A 183 -0.61 -28.39 2.01
N SER A 184 -0.71 -29.31 2.97
CA SER A 184 -1.84 -30.24 3.10
C SER A 184 -2.88 -29.81 4.14
N ASP A 185 -2.52 -28.86 5.02
CA ASP A 185 -3.40 -28.29 6.03
C ASP A 185 -4.60 -27.55 5.38
N PRO A 186 -5.85 -28.05 5.55
CA PRO A 186 -7.02 -27.47 4.88
C PRO A 186 -7.28 -26.02 5.25
N LEU A 187 -7.05 -25.62 6.51
CA LEU A 187 -7.29 -24.25 6.96
C LEU A 187 -6.32 -23.30 6.26
N PHE A 188 -5.05 -23.69 6.19
CA PHE A 188 -4.03 -22.91 5.51
C PHE A 188 -4.31 -22.78 4.01
N VAL A 189 -4.72 -23.86 3.35
CA VAL A 189 -5.08 -23.85 1.93
C VAL A 189 -6.29 -22.96 1.67
N VAL A 190 -7.33 -23.01 2.52
CA VAL A 190 -8.49 -22.11 2.42
C VAL A 190 -8.06 -20.66 2.56
N MET A 191 -7.27 -20.34 3.59
CA MET A 191 -6.75 -18.98 3.80
C MET A 191 -5.94 -18.49 2.60
N SER A 192 -5.08 -19.34 2.04
CA SER A 192 -4.30 -19.00 0.85
C SER A 192 -5.20 -18.65 -0.33
N ASN A 193 -6.23 -19.45 -0.59
CA ASN A 193 -7.16 -19.17 -1.69
C ASN A 193 -8.04 -17.95 -1.44
N LEU A 194 -8.42 -17.68 -0.19
CA LEU A 194 -9.19 -16.48 0.16
C LEU A 194 -8.45 -15.17 -0.14
N VAL A 195 -7.11 -15.15 -0.15
CA VAL A 195 -6.33 -13.96 -0.52
C VAL A 195 -6.66 -13.51 -1.94
N TRP A 196 -6.44 -14.37 -2.93
CA TRP A 196 -6.61 -13.98 -4.34
C TRP A 196 -8.09 -13.83 -4.71
N ILE A 197 -8.98 -14.66 -4.13
CA ILE A 197 -10.44 -14.52 -4.31
C ILE A 197 -10.90 -13.18 -3.75
N GLY A 198 -10.42 -12.81 -2.55
CA GLY A 198 -10.71 -11.54 -1.91
C GLY A 198 -10.24 -10.38 -2.77
N GLU A 199 -8.99 -10.38 -3.21
CA GLU A 199 -8.44 -9.36 -4.10
C GLU A 199 -9.26 -9.21 -5.41
N MET A 200 -9.56 -10.31 -6.10
CA MET A 200 -10.36 -10.26 -7.35
C MET A 200 -11.80 -9.79 -7.12
N SER A 201 -12.40 -10.13 -5.97
CA SER A 201 -13.82 -9.84 -5.71
C SER A 201 -14.02 -8.45 -5.13
N LEU A 202 -13.13 -7.99 -4.25
CA LEU A 202 -13.29 -6.73 -3.52
C LEU A 202 -13.21 -5.51 -4.44
N GLY A 203 -12.34 -5.52 -5.44
CA GLY A 203 -12.23 -4.45 -6.43
C GLY A 203 -13.59 -4.13 -7.08
N PRO A 204 -14.23 -5.08 -7.79
CA PRO A 204 -15.57 -4.89 -8.34
C PRO A 204 -16.62 -4.54 -7.28
N LEU A 205 -16.60 -5.18 -6.10
CA LEU A 205 -17.57 -4.92 -5.03
C LEU A 205 -17.49 -3.50 -4.46
N LEU A 206 -16.35 -2.81 -4.56
CA LEU A 206 -16.20 -1.40 -4.18
C LEU A 206 -16.98 -0.46 -5.11
N LEU A 207 -17.16 -0.83 -6.37
CA LEU A 207 -17.86 -0.02 -7.38
C LEU A 207 -19.37 0.02 -7.10
N PHE A 208 -19.96 -1.10 -6.68
CA PHE A 208 -21.39 -1.18 -6.44
C PHE A 208 -21.79 -0.51 -5.11
N LYS A 209 -22.67 0.49 -5.19
CA LYS A 209 -23.12 1.29 -4.03
C LYS A 209 -23.65 0.44 -2.87
N LYS A 210 -24.36 -0.67 -3.17
CA LYS A 210 -24.99 -1.55 -2.16
C LYS A 210 -23.97 -2.39 -1.38
N THR A 211 -22.88 -2.82 -2.00
CA THR A 211 -21.86 -3.70 -1.39
C THR A 211 -20.67 -2.92 -0.85
N ARG A 212 -20.49 -1.66 -1.27
CA ARG A 212 -19.32 -0.83 -0.97
C ARG A 212 -18.92 -0.81 0.50
N LYS A 213 -19.86 -0.60 1.43
CA LYS A 213 -19.54 -0.55 2.87
C LYS A 213 -18.88 -1.85 3.32
N PHE A 214 -19.45 -2.99 2.91
CA PHE A 214 -18.90 -4.30 3.22
C PHE A 214 -17.56 -4.52 2.51
N ALA A 215 -17.46 -4.15 1.23
CA ALA A 215 -16.23 -4.27 0.46
C ALA A 215 -15.08 -3.45 1.05
N VAL A 216 -15.35 -2.22 1.51
CA VAL A 216 -14.36 -1.39 2.21
C VAL A 216 -13.91 -2.05 3.52
N ALA A 217 -14.85 -2.54 4.34
CA ALA A 217 -14.51 -3.21 5.59
C ALA A 217 -13.68 -4.48 5.36
N ALA A 218 -14.07 -5.29 4.38
CA ALA A 218 -13.34 -6.51 3.99
C ALA A 218 -11.97 -6.19 3.37
N ALA A 219 -11.84 -5.12 2.58
CA ALA A 219 -10.57 -4.66 2.05
C ALA A 219 -9.63 -4.18 3.17
N ILE A 220 -10.14 -3.47 4.17
CA ILE A 220 -9.35 -3.09 5.35
C ILE A 220 -8.89 -4.33 6.11
N ALA A 221 -9.77 -5.29 6.35
CA ALA A 221 -9.40 -6.55 7.01
C ALA A 221 -8.29 -7.27 6.23
N LEU A 222 -8.43 -7.37 4.91
CA LEU A 222 -7.42 -7.97 4.03
C LEU A 222 -6.07 -7.25 4.12
N ILE A 223 -6.06 -5.91 4.03
CA ILE A 223 -4.82 -5.12 4.12
C ILE A 223 -4.19 -5.31 5.48
N VAL A 224 -4.96 -5.23 6.58
CA VAL A 224 -4.43 -5.47 7.93
C VAL A 224 -3.82 -6.87 8.03
N SER A 225 -4.45 -7.89 7.45
CA SER A 225 -3.87 -9.24 7.42
C SER A 225 -2.57 -9.32 6.62
N ILE A 226 -2.48 -8.62 5.48
CA ILE A 226 -1.25 -8.52 4.68
C ILE A 226 -0.17 -7.78 5.48
N GLU A 227 -0.50 -6.66 6.11
CA GLU A 227 0.41 -5.85 6.92
C GLU A 227 0.95 -6.60 8.14
N LEU A 228 0.15 -7.46 8.78
CA LEU A 228 0.63 -8.28 9.90
C LEU A 228 1.75 -9.25 9.47
N GLY A 229 1.69 -9.78 8.25
CA GLY A 229 2.70 -10.69 7.72
C GLY A 229 3.87 -9.98 7.04
N ALA A 230 3.56 -9.04 6.13
CA ALA A 230 4.54 -8.36 5.27
C ALA A 230 5.16 -7.12 5.95
N ARG A 231 4.48 -6.54 6.93
CA ARG A 231 4.88 -5.32 7.66
C ARG A 231 5.26 -4.14 6.74
N GLU A 232 4.47 -3.91 5.70
CA GLU A 232 4.67 -2.85 4.70
C GLU A 232 3.86 -1.58 5.01
N LEU A 233 4.08 -0.96 6.17
CA LEU A 233 3.20 0.10 6.69
C LEU A 233 2.92 1.27 5.72
N ILE A 234 3.89 1.63 4.85
CA ILE A 234 3.70 2.62 3.79
C ILE A 234 2.55 2.20 2.88
N PHE A 235 2.61 0.97 2.38
CA PHE A 235 1.62 0.41 1.48
C PHE A 235 0.25 0.38 2.15
N GLY A 236 0.15 -0.15 3.37
CA GLY A 236 -1.11 -0.17 4.12
C GLY A 236 -1.72 1.21 4.31
N CYS A 237 -0.92 2.23 4.63
CA CYS A 237 -1.41 3.60 4.79
C CYS A 237 -1.83 4.24 3.46
N LEU A 238 -1.07 4.04 2.38
CA LEU A 238 -1.43 4.51 1.04
C LEU A 238 -2.73 3.86 0.57
N PHE A 239 -2.84 2.55 0.73
CA PHE A 239 -4.01 1.80 0.35
C PHE A 239 -5.23 2.23 1.18
N GLY A 240 -5.05 2.40 2.50
CA GLY A 240 -6.06 2.95 3.40
C GLY A 240 -6.51 4.35 2.98
N ALA A 241 -5.60 5.21 2.55
CA ALA A 241 -5.91 6.56 2.09
C ALA A 241 -6.70 6.53 0.78
N LEU A 242 -6.37 5.64 -0.14
CA LEU A 242 -7.15 5.48 -1.35
C LEU A 242 -8.54 4.89 -1.03
N LEU A 243 -8.64 3.94 -0.09
CA LEU A 243 -9.91 3.36 0.36
C LEU A 243 -10.78 4.41 1.07
N ALA A 244 -10.18 5.36 1.78
CA ALA A 244 -10.86 6.52 2.35
C ALA A 244 -11.67 7.28 1.27
N GLY A 245 -11.20 7.24 0.01
CA GLY A 245 -11.93 7.76 -1.14
C GLY A 245 -13.34 7.17 -1.31
N PHE A 246 -13.58 5.94 -0.87
CA PHE A 246 -14.88 5.26 -0.93
C PHE A 246 -15.77 5.51 0.29
N TYR A 247 -15.31 6.20 1.33
CA TYR A 247 -16.11 6.53 2.51
C TYR A 247 -17.03 7.76 2.29
N PRO A 248 -18.03 7.94 3.17
CA PRO A 248 -18.66 9.25 3.40
C PRO A 248 -17.62 10.34 3.63
N ARG A 249 -17.86 11.55 3.08
CA ARG A 249 -16.91 12.68 3.10
C ARG A 249 -16.33 12.95 4.48
N LYS A 250 -17.19 13.08 5.49
CA LYS A 250 -16.80 13.38 6.88
C LYS A 250 -15.76 12.38 7.40
N ASN A 251 -15.94 11.10 7.09
CA ASN A 251 -15.05 10.04 7.55
C ASN A 251 -13.74 10.07 6.76
N ALA A 252 -13.81 10.24 5.44
CA ALA A 252 -12.61 10.34 4.59
C ALA A 252 -11.67 11.46 5.06
N LEU A 253 -12.24 12.66 5.31
CA LEU A 253 -11.49 13.82 5.79
C LEU A 253 -10.88 13.63 7.19
N ALA A 254 -11.48 12.79 8.03
CA ALA A 254 -10.93 12.44 9.34
C ALA A 254 -9.82 11.37 9.26
N ILE A 255 -9.93 10.45 8.29
CA ILE A 255 -9.01 9.31 8.15
C ILE A 255 -7.66 9.75 7.56
N TRP A 256 -7.65 10.60 6.52
CA TRP A 256 -6.41 10.98 5.83
C TRP A 256 -5.34 11.60 6.75
N PRO A 257 -5.66 12.56 7.63
CA PRO A 257 -4.68 13.12 8.56
C PRO A 257 -4.11 12.07 9.52
N VAL A 258 -4.94 11.12 9.96
CA VAL A 258 -4.51 10.02 10.84
C VAL A 258 -3.51 9.12 10.12
N LEU A 259 -3.81 8.72 8.88
CA LEU A 259 -2.91 7.88 8.08
C LEU A 259 -1.59 8.60 7.77
N ALA A 260 -1.63 9.89 7.45
CA ALA A 260 -0.42 10.69 7.26
C ALA A 260 0.42 10.76 8.55
N GLY A 261 -0.25 10.97 9.70
CA GLY A 261 0.41 10.98 11.01
C GLY A 261 1.08 9.65 11.35
N ILE A 262 0.42 8.52 11.04
CA ILE A 262 0.99 7.17 11.22
C ILE A 262 2.24 6.99 10.36
N GLN A 263 2.21 7.37 9.08
CA GLN A 263 3.39 7.26 8.20
C GLN A 263 4.57 8.11 8.70
N LEU A 264 4.32 9.35 9.12
CA LEU A 264 5.35 10.23 9.67
C LEU A 264 5.93 9.67 10.97
N LEU A 265 5.07 9.23 11.89
CA LEU A 265 5.49 8.62 13.15
C LEU A 265 6.35 7.38 12.89
N ALA A 266 5.94 6.53 11.95
CA ALA A 266 6.70 5.35 11.57
C ALA A 266 8.07 5.72 11.01
N MET A 267 8.14 6.70 10.08
CA MET A 267 9.40 7.21 9.57
C MET A 267 10.33 7.66 10.72
N PHE A 268 9.84 8.43 11.68
CA PHE A 268 10.63 8.84 12.85
C PHE A 268 11.06 7.66 13.72
N ALA A 269 10.14 6.73 14.00
CA ALA A 269 10.43 5.54 14.80
C ALA A 269 11.54 4.68 14.16
N PHE A 270 11.53 4.48 12.84
CA PHE A 270 12.58 3.73 12.13
C PHE A 270 13.94 4.43 12.10
N HIS A 271 13.99 5.76 12.28
CA HIS A 271 15.25 6.49 12.42
C HIS A 271 15.77 6.47 13.85
N LEU A 272 14.88 6.65 14.84
CA LEU A 272 15.23 6.65 16.25
C LEU A 272 15.57 5.26 16.77
N PHE A 273 14.94 4.23 16.20
CA PHE A 273 15.12 2.84 16.57
C PHE A 273 15.46 2.02 15.31
N PRO A 274 16.71 2.03 14.84
CA PRO A 274 17.12 1.28 13.65
C PRO A 274 16.84 -0.22 13.75
N GLN A 275 16.81 -0.79 14.95
CA GLN A 275 16.40 -2.17 15.22
C GLN A 275 14.95 -2.47 14.83
N LEU A 276 14.12 -1.45 14.67
CA LEU A 276 12.77 -1.61 14.14
C LEU A 276 12.77 -1.67 12.62
N ARG A 277 13.84 -1.25 11.90
CA ARG A 277 13.90 -1.30 10.43
C ARG A 277 13.70 -2.73 9.98
N LEU A 278 12.56 -2.97 9.37
CA LEU A 278 12.18 -4.27 8.86
C LEU A 278 12.99 -4.51 7.59
N ASN A 279 13.67 -5.66 7.54
CA ASN A 279 14.37 -6.16 6.36
C ASN A 279 13.45 -6.09 5.14
#